data_AF-I5BU86-F1
#
_entry.id   AF-I5BU86-F1
#
_cell.length_a   1.000
_cell.length_b   1.000
_cell.length_c   1.000
_cell.angle_alpha   90.00
_cell.angle_beta   90.00
_cell.angle_gamma   90.00
#
_symmetry.space_group_name_H-M   'P 1'
#
loop_
_entity.id
_entity.type
_entity.pdbx_description
1 polymer ?
#
loop_
_entity_poly.entity_id
_entity_poly.type
_entity_poly.pdbx_seq_one_letter_code
_entity_poly.pdbx_strand_id
1 'polypeptide(L)'
;MGLPFRRGAPRLIIATHYLWPQNAFLARYDFLFLAALAIQMVMLAAGLEQPSEAKVILIFHVVGTVMELFKTSAGSWVYPEESFFRIAAVPLFSGFMYAAVGSYLARISRIFDMRYTRYPAFWMTLALAAAIYVNFFAHHYTVDVRYGLFAATALLFARTSVHYRVFRFRHRMPLLLGFLLVALFIWFAENIGTWSRAWIYPDQSGGWTPVSISKLGSWYLLMIISFVLVTVVHRPRTPDKAPLENVRAGAGQADAAL
;
A
#
# COMPACT_ATOMS: atom_id res chain seq x y z
N MET A 1 -1.51 7.46 -27.83
CA MET A 1 -1.99 6.07 -27.92
C MET A 1 -1.82 5.42 -26.54
N GLY A 2 -2.86 5.42 -25.71
CA GLY A 2 -2.78 4.99 -24.31
C GLY A 2 -3.04 3.49 -24.18
N LEU A 3 -2.05 2.74 -23.69
CA LEU A 3 -2.17 1.29 -23.48
C LEU A 3 -3.35 0.98 -22.52
N PRO A 4 -4.32 0.13 -22.92
CA PRO A 4 -5.48 -0.25 -22.12
C PRO A 4 -5.13 -1.07 -20.86
N PHE A 5 -3.86 -1.46 -20.69
CA PHE A 5 -3.36 -2.36 -19.66
C PHE A 5 -3.34 -1.77 -18.23
N ARG A 6 -3.39 -0.44 -18.08
CA ARG A 6 -3.19 0.23 -16.78
C ARG A 6 -4.36 0.16 -15.79
N ARG A 7 -5.52 -0.40 -16.17
CA ARG A 7 -6.75 -0.39 -15.34
C ARG A 7 -7.40 -1.78 -15.15
N GLY A 8 -6.64 -2.87 -15.33
CA GLY A 8 -7.20 -4.22 -15.49
C GLY A 8 -7.67 -4.93 -14.21
N ALA A 9 -6.86 -4.93 -13.14
CA ALA A 9 -7.08 -5.84 -12.02
C ALA A 9 -8.41 -5.63 -11.25
N PRO A 10 -8.83 -4.39 -10.87
CA PRO A 10 -10.10 -4.20 -10.18
C PRO A 10 -11.31 -4.53 -11.06
N ARG A 11 -11.21 -4.25 -12.36
CA ARG A 11 -12.28 -4.57 -13.34
C ARG A 11 -12.45 -6.07 -13.52
N LEU A 12 -11.35 -6.83 -13.45
CA LEU A 12 -11.39 -8.28 -13.55
C LEU A 12 -12.13 -8.90 -12.34
N ILE A 13 -11.87 -8.41 -11.13
CA ILE A 13 -12.54 -8.88 -9.91
C ILE A 13 -14.06 -8.63 -10.00
N ILE A 14 -14.46 -7.43 -10.41
CA ILE A 14 -15.88 -7.05 -10.53
C ILE A 14 -16.56 -7.81 -11.67
N ALA A 15 -15.93 -7.88 -12.85
CA ALA A 15 -16.50 -8.56 -14.01
C ALA A 15 -16.68 -10.05 -13.74
N THR A 16 -15.68 -10.70 -13.14
CA THR A 16 -15.80 -12.12 -12.80
C THR A 16 -16.84 -12.35 -11.71
N HIS A 17 -17.06 -11.44 -10.76
CA HIS A 17 -18.14 -11.62 -9.77
C HIS A 17 -19.52 -11.80 -10.42
N TYR A 18 -19.83 -11.04 -11.48
CA TYR A 18 -21.14 -11.11 -12.15
C TYR A 18 -21.22 -12.09 -13.31
N LEU A 19 -20.10 -12.37 -13.97
CA LEU A 19 -20.07 -13.11 -15.24
C LEU A 19 -19.43 -14.50 -15.12
N TRP A 20 -18.95 -14.91 -13.93
CA TRP A 20 -18.31 -16.22 -13.79
C TRP A 20 -19.31 -17.35 -14.01
N PRO A 21 -19.08 -18.26 -14.96
CA PRO A 21 -19.97 -19.39 -15.19
C PRO A 21 -19.99 -20.30 -13.96
N GLN A 22 -21.18 -20.70 -13.50
CA GLN A 22 -21.32 -21.63 -12.37
C GLN A 22 -20.68 -23.00 -12.67
N ASN A 23 -20.59 -23.37 -13.95
CA ASN A 23 -20.05 -24.65 -14.42
C ASN A 23 -18.62 -24.49 -14.97
N ALA A 24 -17.90 -23.44 -14.59
CA ALA A 24 -16.54 -23.22 -15.06
C ALA A 24 -15.62 -24.34 -14.55
N PHE A 25 -14.77 -24.87 -15.44
CA PHE A 25 -13.76 -25.88 -15.08
C PHE A 25 -12.73 -25.35 -14.07
N LEU A 26 -12.57 -24.03 -13.99
CA LEU A 26 -11.64 -23.36 -13.10
C LEU A 26 -12.43 -22.55 -12.07
N ALA A 27 -12.07 -22.69 -10.79
CA ALA A 27 -12.65 -21.85 -9.76
C ALA A 27 -12.24 -20.38 -9.96
N ARG A 28 -13.12 -19.45 -9.63
CA ARG A 28 -12.92 -18.02 -9.93
C ARG A 28 -11.66 -17.46 -9.26
N TYR A 29 -11.39 -17.83 -8.02
CA TYR A 29 -10.18 -17.44 -7.31
C TYR A 29 -8.90 -17.95 -7.99
N ASP A 30 -8.93 -19.16 -8.54
CA ASP A 30 -7.79 -19.71 -9.28
C ASP A 30 -7.56 -18.98 -10.60
N PHE A 31 -8.64 -18.64 -11.31
CA PHE A 31 -8.55 -17.78 -12.50
C PHE A 31 -7.95 -16.42 -12.16
N LEU A 32 -8.41 -15.76 -11.10
CA LEU A 32 -7.90 -14.46 -10.68
C LEU A 32 -6.42 -14.54 -10.28
N PHE A 33 -6.02 -15.62 -9.61
CA PHE A 33 -4.62 -15.89 -9.30
C PHE A 33 -3.76 -16.01 -10.57
N LEU A 34 -4.17 -16.86 -11.51
CA LEU A 34 -3.44 -17.07 -12.77
C LEU A 34 -3.41 -15.79 -13.63
N ALA A 35 -4.50 -15.04 -13.68
CA ALA A 35 -4.57 -13.78 -14.39
C ALA A 35 -3.65 -12.72 -13.75
N ALA A 36 -3.62 -12.62 -12.43
CA ALA A 36 -2.71 -11.73 -11.71
C ALA A 36 -1.25 -12.09 -11.98
N LEU A 37 -0.92 -13.38 -11.93
CA LEU A 37 0.42 -13.89 -12.25
C LEU A 37 0.79 -13.61 -13.71
N ALA A 38 -0.12 -13.81 -14.66
CA ALA A 38 0.12 -13.51 -16.07
C ALA A 38 0.36 -12.01 -16.31
N ILE A 39 -0.47 -11.14 -15.72
CA ILE A 39 -0.29 -9.67 -15.78
C ILE A 39 1.07 -9.29 -15.21
N GLN A 40 1.43 -9.85 -14.06
CA GLN A 40 2.71 -9.63 -13.39
C GLN A 40 3.90 -10.01 -14.28
N MET A 41 3.85 -11.18 -14.92
CA MET A 41 4.89 -11.65 -15.84
C MET A 41 4.98 -10.78 -17.09
N VAL A 42 3.84 -10.38 -17.67
CA VAL A 42 3.81 -9.48 -18.84
C VAL A 42 4.40 -8.11 -18.49
N MET A 43 4.08 -7.56 -17.32
CA MET A 43 4.63 -6.28 -16.88
C MET A 43 6.15 -6.32 -16.71
N LEU A 44 6.69 -7.42 -16.20
CA LEU A 44 8.15 -7.61 -16.08
C LEU A 44 8.81 -7.82 -17.45
N ALA A 45 8.25 -8.70 -18.29
CA ALA A 45 8.77 -8.99 -19.62
C ALA A 45 8.76 -7.76 -20.54
N ALA A 46 7.73 -6.92 -20.43
CA ALA A 46 7.61 -5.66 -21.17
C ALA A 46 8.42 -4.51 -20.55
N GLY A 47 9.15 -4.72 -19.45
CA GLY A 47 9.92 -3.69 -18.76
C GLY A 47 9.07 -2.57 -18.15
N LEU A 48 7.75 -2.79 -18.01
CA LEU A 48 6.82 -1.85 -17.38
C LEU A 48 6.95 -1.86 -15.84
N GLU A 49 7.53 -2.92 -15.30
CA GLU A 49 7.83 -3.08 -13.89
C GLU A 49 9.33 -3.40 -13.66
N GLN A 50 9.92 -2.78 -12.64
CA GLN A 50 11.32 -3.01 -12.27
C GLN A 50 11.49 -4.25 -11.38
N PRO A 51 12.66 -4.93 -11.42
CA PRO A 51 12.94 -6.03 -10.50
C PRO A 51 12.85 -5.62 -9.01
N SER A 52 13.10 -4.35 -8.69
CA SER A 52 12.91 -3.81 -7.34
C SER A 52 11.43 -3.75 -6.94
N GLU A 53 10.52 -3.47 -7.88
CA GLU A 53 9.07 -3.50 -7.66
C GLU A 53 8.60 -4.95 -7.46
N ALA A 54 9.15 -5.93 -8.21
CA ALA A 54 8.86 -7.36 -8.00
C ALA A 54 9.26 -7.87 -6.61
N LYS A 55 10.38 -7.38 -6.03
CA LYS A 55 10.76 -7.71 -4.64
C LYS A 55 9.74 -7.18 -3.64
N VAL A 56 9.22 -5.96 -3.85
CA VAL A 56 8.16 -5.38 -3.01
C VAL A 56 6.89 -6.22 -3.10
N ILE A 57 6.49 -6.62 -4.32
CA ILE A 57 5.36 -7.53 -4.55
C ILE A 57 5.49 -8.81 -3.74
N LEU A 58 6.66 -9.47 -3.81
CA LEU A 58 6.90 -10.71 -3.06
C LEU A 58 6.78 -10.50 -1.54
N ILE A 59 7.37 -9.42 -1.01
CA ILE A 59 7.30 -9.09 0.43
C ILE A 59 5.85 -8.89 0.86
N PHE A 60 5.08 -8.11 0.11
CA PHE A 60 3.67 -7.85 0.41
C PHE A 60 2.80 -9.10 0.27
N HIS A 61 3.11 -9.98 -0.70
CA HIS A 61 2.42 -11.24 -0.87
C HIS A 61 2.60 -12.13 0.38
N VAL A 62 3.83 -12.25 0.89
CA VAL A 62 4.13 -13.03 2.10
C VAL A 62 3.49 -12.41 3.34
N VAL A 63 3.74 -11.12 3.60
CA VAL A 63 3.23 -10.44 4.80
C VAL A 63 1.70 -10.39 4.80
N GLY A 64 1.07 -10.09 3.66
CA GLY A 64 -0.38 -10.10 3.52
C GLY A 64 -0.98 -11.48 3.73
N THR A 65 -0.39 -12.53 3.15
CA THR A 65 -0.87 -13.92 3.31
C THR A 65 -0.79 -14.39 4.76
N VAL A 66 0.29 -14.06 5.48
CA VAL A 66 0.40 -14.40 6.92
C VAL A 66 -0.70 -13.73 7.73
N MET A 67 -1.02 -12.47 7.45
CA MET A 67 -2.12 -11.76 8.10
C MET A 67 -3.48 -12.37 7.77
N GLU A 68 -3.72 -12.72 6.51
CA GLU A 68 -4.94 -13.39 6.06
C GLU A 68 -5.16 -14.74 6.73
N LEU A 69 -4.10 -15.55 6.85
CA LEU A 69 -4.18 -16.87 7.51
C LEU A 69 -4.64 -16.72 8.96
N PHE A 70 -4.06 -15.76 9.68
CA PHE A 70 -4.49 -15.46 11.04
C PHE A 70 -5.93 -14.96 11.08
N LYS A 71 -6.26 -13.95 10.27
CA LYS A 71 -7.56 -13.27 10.33
C LYS A 71 -8.73 -14.17 9.93
N THR A 72 -8.54 -15.02 8.93
CA THR A 72 -9.53 -16.04 8.55
C THR A 72 -9.67 -17.10 9.65
N SER A 73 -8.57 -17.57 10.25
CA SER A 73 -8.64 -18.50 11.39
C SER A 73 -9.33 -17.92 12.63
N ALA A 74 -9.19 -16.61 12.84
CA ALA A 74 -9.83 -15.85 13.91
C ALA A 74 -11.29 -15.46 13.60
N GLY A 75 -11.83 -15.91 12.47
CA GLY A 75 -13.21 -15.63 12.05
C GLY A 75 -13.48 -14.17 11.69
N SER A 76 -12.45 -13.38 11.37
CA SER A 76 -12.62 -11.95 11.03
C SER A 76 -13.35 -11.77 9.69
N TRP A 77 -13.16 -12.71 8.76
CA TRP A 77 -13.89 -12.84 7.50
C TRP A 77 -13.64 -14.24 6.90
N VAL A 78 -14.39 -14.59 5.86
CA VAL A 78 -14.31 -15.89 5.16
C VAL A 78 -14.23 -15.65 3.66
N TYR A 79 -13.47 -16.48 2.95
CA TYR A 79 -13.46 -16.58 1.50
C TYR A 79 -14.48 -17.65 1.06
N PRO A 80 -15.66 -17.26 0.52
CA PRO A 80 -16.78 -18.19 0.32
C PRO A 80 -16.64 -19.12 -0.90
N GLU A 81 -15.74 -18.81 -1.83
CA GLU A 81 -15.60 -19.58 -3.07
C GLU A 81 -14.50 -20.62 -2.98
N GLU A 82 -14.63 -21.68 -3.78
CA GLU A 82 -13.60 -22.70 -3.91
C GLU A 82 -12.33 -22.12 -4.54
N SER A 83 -11.20 -22.71 -4.17
CA SER A 83 -9.90 -22.41 -4.77
C SER A 83 -8.94 -23.57 -4.55
N PHE A 84 -8.28 -24.00 -5.62
CA PHE A 84 -7.18 -24.95 -5.57
C PHE A 84 -5.90 -24.29 -5.06
N PHE A 85 -5.57 -23.08 -5.55
CA PHE A 85 -4.38 -22.33 -5.14
C PHE A 85 -4.65 -21.59 -3.82
N ARG A 86 -4.59 -22.33 -2.71
CA ARG A 86 -4.78 -21.78 -1.35
C ARG A 86 -3.81 -22.35 -0.33
N ILE A 87 -3.59 -21.58 0.73
CA ILE A 87 -2.95 -22.05 1.97
C ILE A 87 -4.03 -22.02 3.04
N ALA A 88 -4.36 -23.17 3.62
CA ALA A 88 -5.51 -23.33 4.51
C ALA A 88 -6.80 -22.74 3.86
N ALA A 89 -7.45 -21.78 4.50
CA ALA A 89 -8.66 -21.12 3.99
C ALA A 89 -8.37 -19.92 3.05
N VAL A 90 -7.10 -19.58 2.81
CA VAL A 90 -6.71 -18.34 2.15
C VAL A 90 -6.30 -18.60 0.69
N PRO A 91 -7.06 -18.10 -0.31
CA PRO A 91 -6.67 -18.19 -1.71
C PRO A 91 -5.43 -17.32 -1.98
N LEU A 92 -4.47 -17.82 -2.74
CA LEU A 92 -3.23 -17.10 -3.08
C LEU A 92 -3.48 -15.83 -3.89
N PHE A 93 -4.62 -15.72 -4.55
CA PHE A 93 -5.06 -14.47 -5.19
C PHE A 93 -5.11 -13.29 -4.20
N SER A 94 -5.51 -13.52 -2.94
CA SER A 94 -5.56 -12.46 -1.92
C SER A 94 -4.18 -11.81 -1.70
N GLY A 95 -3.10 -12.59 -1.73
CA GLY A 95 -1.73 -12.09 -1.66
C GLY A 95 -1.40 -11.10 -2.78
N PHE A 96 -1.94 -11.30 -3.99
CA PHE A 96 -1.77 -10.36 -5.10
C PHE A 96 -2.52 -9.04 -4.89
N MET A 97 -3.62 -9.03 -4.14
CA MET A 97 -4.32 -7.80 -3.76
C MET A 97 -3.43 -6.92 -2.88
N TYR A 98 -2.73 -7.49 -1.90
CA TYR A 98 -1.74 -6.78 -1.09
C TYR A 98 -0.53 -6.33 -1.92
N ALA A 99 -0.01 -7.22 -2.77
CA ALA A 99 1.14 -6.93 -3.61
C ALA A 99 0.89 -5.76 -4.58
N ALA A 100 -0.33 -5.61 -5.08
CA ALA A 100 -0.71 -4.48 -5.92
C ALA A 100 -0.55 -3.13 -5.19
N VAL A 101 -0.87 -3.07 -3.89
CA VAL A 101 -0.66 -1.86 -3.05
C VAL A 101 0.83 -1.55 -2.95
N GLY A 102 1.65 -2.56 -2.66
CA GLY A 102 3.11 -2.41 -2.58
C GLY A 102 3.74 -1.92 -3.89
N SER A 103 3.40 -2.56 -5.02
CA SER A 103 3.86 -2.15 -6.36
C SER A 103 3.44 -0.72 -6.67
N TYR A 104 2.19 -0.35 -6.35
CA TYR A 104 1.71 1.02 -6.53
C TYR A 104 2.52 2.02 -5.71
N LEU A 105 2.76 1.77 -4.42
CA LEU A 105 3.53 2.65 -3.56
C LEU A 105 4.97 2.84 -4.02
N ALA A 106 5.64 1.74 -4.41
CA ALA A 106 6.99 1.80 -4.99
C ALA A 106 7.01 2.64 -6.27
N ARG A 107 6.02 2.42 -7.14
CA ARG A 107 5.89 3.11 -8.42
C ARG A 107 5.62 4.61 -8.26
N ILE A 108 4.66 5.01 -7.43
CA ILE A 108 4.37 6.43 -7.22
C ILE A 108 5.55 7.15 -6.56
N SER A 109 6.25 6.49 -5.64
CA SER A 109 7.43 7.06 -4.98
C SER A 109 8.51 7.41 -5.99
N ARG A 110 8.69 6.56 -7.01
CA ARG A 110 9.62 6.78 -8.12
C ARG A 110 9.11 7.83 -9.11
N ILE A 111 7.85 7.73 -9.56
CA ILE A 111 7.26 8.64 -10.55
C ILE A 111 7.28 10.08 -10.04
N PHE A 112 6.90 10.29 -8.78
CA PHE A 112 6.87 11.60 -8.16
C PHE A 112 8.22 11.99 -7.52
N ASP A 113 9.30 11.23 -7.72
CA ASP A 113 10.64 11.51 -7.17
C ASP A 113 10.58 11.90 -5.68
N MET A 114 9.94 11.05 -4.87
CA MET A 114 9.64 11.38 -3.47
C MET A 114 10.92 11.45 -2.63
N ARG A 115 11.12 12.58 -1.95
CA ARG A 115 12.25 12.86 -1.05
C ARG A 115 11.77 13.24 0.34
N TYR A 116 12.57 13.00 1.37
CA TYR A 116 12.14 13.13 2.75
C TYR A 116 13.11 14.00 3.56
N THR A 117 12.58 15.00 4.26
CA THR A 117 13.36 15.77 5.25
C THR A 117 13.14 15.22 6.64
N ARG A 118 14.22 15.09 7.43
CA ARG A 118 14.19 14.59 8.81
C ARG A 118 13.49 13.24 8.95
N TYR A 119 13.68 12.36 7.98
CA TYR A 119 13.18 10.99 8.06
C TYR A 119 13.85 10.26 9.23
N PRO A 120 13.11 9.53 10.08
CA PRO A 120 13.68 8.82 11.23
C PRO A 120 14.70 7.76 10.80
N ALA A 121 15.54 7.32 11.74
CA ALA A 121 16.46 6.22 11.46
C ALA A 121 15.67 4.97 11.02
N PHE A 122 16.19 4.27 10.01
CA PHE A 122 15.44 3.18 9.37
C PHE A 122 14.99 2.10 10.37
N TRP A 123 15.85 1.73 11.32
CA TRP A 123 15.52 0.74 12.34
C TRP A 123 14.32 1.16 13.20
N MET A 124 14.16 2.46 13.50
CA MET A 124 13.01 2.97 14.27
C MET A 124 11.71 2.79 13.49
N THR A 125 11.75 3.05 12.17
CA THR A 125 10.58 2.85 11.31
C THR A 125 10.24 1.38 11.15
N LEU A 126 11.25 0.51 11.09
CA LEU A 126 11.06 -0.94 11.06
C LEU A 126 10.48 -1.48 12.37
N ALA A 127 10.99 -1.02 13.51
CA ALA A 127 10.47 -1.37 14.83
C ALA A 127 9.02 -0.92 15.02
N LEU A 128 8.67 0.30 14.59
CA LEU A 128 7.29 0.77 14.60
C LEU A 128 6.40 -0.11 13.72
N ALA A 129 6.81 -0.38 12.47
CA ALA A 129 6.03 -1.21 11.55
C ALA A 129 5.83 -2.64 12.10
N ALA A 130 6.87 -3.23 12.68
CA ALA A 130 6.77 -4.54 13.33
C ALA A 130 5.82 -4.51 14.53
N ALA A 131 5.90 -3.49 15.39
CA ALA A 131 5.00 -3.33 16.54
C ALA A 131 3.53 -3.17 16.10
N ILE A 132 3.28 -2.38 15.04
CA ILE A 132 1.94 -2.26 14.45
C ILE A 132 1.47 -3.60 13.91
N TYR A 133 2.33 -4.30 13.16
CA TYR A 133 2.00 -5.59 12.56
C TYR A 133 1.63 -6.59 13.66
N VAL A 134 2.46 -6.74 14.69
CA VAL A 134 2.19 -7.60 15.86
C VAL A 134 0.90 -7.20 16.55
N ASN A 135 0.62 -5.90 16.74
CA ASN A 135 -0.65 -5.46 17.36
C ASN A 135 -1.87 -5.94 16.57
N PHE A 136 -1.81 -6.02 15.23
CA PHE A 136 -2.92 -6.57 14.43
C PHE A 136 -3.21 -8.05 14.68
N PHE A 137 -2.26 -8.81 15.23
CA PHE A 137 -2.47 -10.17 15.72
C PHE A 137 -2.85 -10.15 17.21
N ALA A 138 -2.06 -9.43 18.02
CA ALA A 138 -2.14 -9.46 19.47
C ALA A 138 -3.45 -8.89 20.03
N HIS A 139 -4.04 -7.84 19.43
CA HIS A 139 -5.30 -7.25 19.94
C HIS A 139 -6.49 -8.22 19.91
N HIS A 140 -6.36 -9.36 19.21
CA HIS A 140 -7.37 -10.42 19.28
C HIS A 140 -7.33 -11.17 20.62
N TYR A 141 -6.18 -11.19 21.29
CA TYR A 141 -5.94 -11.90 22.54
C TYR A 141 -5.66 -10.96 23.73
N THR A 142 -5.18 -9.75 23.47
CA THR A 142 -4.74 -8.78 24.49
C THR A 142 -5.29 -7.38 24.21
N VAL A 143 -4.90 -6.40 25.02
CA VAL A 143 -5.33 -5.00 24.88
C VAL A 143 -4.84 -4.42 23.56
N ASP A 144 -5.74 -3.74 22.84
CA ASP A 144 -5.38 -2.99 21.63
C ASP A 144 -4.57 -1.73 22.01
N VAL A 145 -3.26 -1.76 21.76
CA VAL A 145 -2.34 -0.65 22.09
C VAL A 145 -2.26 0.41 20.99
N ARG A 146 -3.28 0.49 20.13
CA ARG A 146 -3.33 1.39 18.97
C ARG A 146 -3.01 2.85 19.28
N TYR A 147 -3.55 3.36 20.38
CA TYR A 147 -3.33 4.76 20.76
C TYR A 147 -1.85 5.04 21.08
N GLY A 148 -1.15 4.07 21.69
CA GLY A 148 0.30 4.13 21.88
C GLY A 148 1.06 4.12 20.55
N LEU A 149 0.62 3.30 19.59
CA LEU A 149 1.20 3.25 18.25
C LEU A 149 0.97 4.55 17.46
N PHE A 150 -0.19 5.19 17.62
CA PHE A 150 -0.45 6.52 17.05
C PHE A 150 0.46 7.58 17.66
N ALA A 151 0.63 7.57 18.98
CA ALA A 151 1.53 8.49 19.67
C ALA A 151 2.99 8.28 19.20
N ALA A 152 3.47 7.04 19.13
CA ALA A 152 4.80 6.71 18.63
C ALA A 152 4.99 7.15 17.16
N THR A 153 3.98 6.95 16.31
CA THR A 153 3.98 7.41 14.93
C THR A 153 4.09 8.94 14.86
N ALA A 154 3.28 9.65 15.65
CA ALA A 154 3.30 11.11 15.70
C ALA A 154 4.68 11.61 16.16
N LEU A 155 5.24 11.03 17.22
CA LEU A 155 6.57 11.40 17.73
C LEU A 155 7.67 11.20 16.68
N LEU A 156 7.65 10.07 15.97
CA LEU A 156 8.67 9.77 14.95
C LEU A 156 8.53 10.66 13.71
N PHE A 157 7.31 10.87 13.22
CA PHE A 157 7.10 11.52 11.93
C PHE A 157 6.59 12.97 12.00
N ALA A 158 6.39 13.56 13.18
CA ALA A 158 5.89 14.93 13.34
C ALA A 158 6.73 15.97 12.59
N ARG A 159 8.04 15.76 12.52
CA ARG A 159 8.97 16.65 11.82
C ARG A 159 9.31 16.19 10.40
N THR A 160 8.76 15.07 9.96
CA THR A 160 9.04 14.47 8.65
C THR A 160 8.14 15.08 7.60
N SER A 161 8.75 15.55 6.52
CA SER A 161 8.03 16.07 5.36
C SER A 161 8.44 15.32 4.11
N VAL A 162 7.47 15.01 3.26
CA VAL A 162 7.69 14.43 1.94
C VAL A 162 7.63 15.54 0.90
N HIS A 163 8.64 15.56 0.04
CA HIS A 163 8.76 16.40 -1.13
C HIS A 163 8.50 15.53 -2.35
N TYR A 164 7.65 15.99 -3.25
CA TYR A 164 7.26 15.23 -4.43
C TYR A 164 7.11 16.15 -5.63
N ARG A 165 7.38 15.63 -6.83
CA ARG A 165 7.40 16.39 -8.07
C ARG A 165 6.18 16.05 -8.92
N VAL A 166 5.29 17.02 -9.12
CA VAL A 166 4.19 16.91 -10.07
C VAL A 166 4.57 17.69 -11.33
N PHE A 167 4.83 16.97 -12.42
CA PHE A 167 5.32 17.55 -13.66
C PHE A 167 6.63 18.36 -13.46
N ARG A 168 6.55 19.69 -13.50
CA ARG A 168 7.69 20.61 -13.30
C ARG A 168 7.75 21.19 -11.89
N PHE A 169 6.70 21.05 -11.07
CA PHE A 169 6.61 21.69 -9.76
C PHE A 169 6.98 20.71 -8.63
N ARG A 170 7.78 21.19 -7.67
CA ARG A 170 8.07 20.47 -6.43
C ARG A 170 7.12 20.95 -5.33
N HIS A 171 6.35 20.02 -4.79
CA HIS A 171 5.44 20.24 -3.67
C HIS A 171 6.01 19.59 -2.40
N ARG A 172 5.51 20.02 -1.24
CA ARG A 172 5.85 19.40 0.05
C ARG A 172 4.61 19.27 0.92
N MET A 173 4.55 18.21 1.73
CA MET A 173 3.54 18.05 2.77
C MET A 173 4.10 17.29 3.98
N PRO A 174 3.54 17.47 5.19
CA PRO A 174 3.85 16.61 6.34
C PRO A 174 3.56 15.14 5.99
N LEU A 175 4.47 14.22 6.34
CA LEU A 175 4.30 12.80 5.99
C LEU A 175 3.08 12.18 6.68
N LEU A 176 2.81 12.57 7.93
CA LEU A 176 1.61 12.16 8.67
C LEU A 176 0.31 12.52 7.93
N LEU A 177 0.26 13.72 7.33
CA LEU A 177 -0.88 14.13 6.52
C LEU A 177 -1.00 13.25 5.26
N GLY A 178 0.12 12.92 4.63
CA GLY A 178 0.16 11.97 3.51
C GLY A 178 -0.45 10.61 3.87
N PHE A 179 -0.04 10.03 5.01
CA PHE A 179 -0.61 8.77 5.49
C PHE A 179 -2.11 8.88 5.77
N LEU A 180 -2.56 9.99 6.35
CA LEU A 180 -3.98 10.21 6.67
C LEU A 180 -4.82 10.28 5.40
N LEU A 181 -4.36 11.03 4.40
CA LEU A 181 -5.05 11.16 3.12
C LEU A 181 -5.16 9.81 2.41
N VAL A 182 -4.08 9.02 2.35
CA VAL A 182 -4.14 7.69 1.72
C VAL A 182 -5.05 6.75 2.49
N ALA A 183 -4.97 6.72 3.82
CA ALA A 183 -5.87 5.92 4.65
C ALA A 183 -7.35 6.28 4.44
N LEU A 184 -7.65 7.56 4.28
CA LEU A 184 -8.98 8.06 3.98
C LEU A 184 -9.47 7.56 2.60
N PHE A 185 -8.62 7.60 1.57
CA PHE A 185 -8.96 7.04 0.26
C PHE A 185 -9.16 5.53 0.28
N ILE A 186 -8.38 4.79 1.08
CA ILE A 186 -8.58 3.35 1.26
C ILE A 186 -9.93 3.09 1.95
N TRP A 187 -10.26 3.86 2.98
CA TRP A 187 -11.56 3.74 3.66
C TRP A 187 -12.74 4.04 2.70
N PHE A 188 -12.63 5.03 1.81
CA PHE A 188 -13.63 5.24 0.76
C PHE A 188 -13.71 4.04 -0.20
N ALA A 189 -12.57 3.50 -0.62
CA ALA A 189 -12.53 2.32 -1.49
C ALA A 189 -13.14 1.07 -0.82
N GLU A 190 -12.97 0.90 0.48
CA GLU A 190 -13.60 -0.19 1.26
C GLU A 190 -15.12 -0.05 1.31
N ASN A 191 -15.64 1.17 1.49
CA ASN A 191 -17.08 1.43 1.43
C ASN A 191 -17.66 1.07 0.05
N ILE A 192 -16.93 1.39 -1.03
CA ILE A 192 -17.33 1.00 -2.39
C ILE A 192 -17.24 -0.53 -2.57
N GLY A 193 -16.19 -1.17 -2.07
CA GLY A 193 -15.98 -2.62 -2.15
C GLY A 193 -17.07 -3.42 -1.44
N THR A 194 -17.41 -3.03 -0.21
CA THR A 194 -18.51 -3.65 0.57
C THR A 194 -19.87 -3.38 -0.07
N TRP A 195 -20.11 -2.19 -0.62
CA TRP A 195 -21.34 -1.88 -1.36
C TRP A 195 -21.50 -2.78 -2.59
N SER A 196 -20.39 -3.08 -3.29
CA SER A 196 -20.36 -4.00 -4.43
C SER A 196 -20.38 -5.50 -4.07
N ARG A 197 -20.41 -5.87 -2.78
CA ARG A 197 -20.35 -7.25 -2.27
C ARG A 197 -19.11 -8.05 -2.69
N ALA A 198 -17.98 -7.39 -2.94
CA ALA A 198 -16.71 -8.08 -3.21
C ALA A 198 -16.25 -8.93 -2.01
N TRP A 199 -16.57 -8.49 -0.80
CA TRP A 199 -16.54 -9.22 0.47
C TRP A 199 -17.56 -8.58 1.42
N ILE A 200 -18.04 -9.33 2.42
CA ILE A 200 -19.11 -8.90 3.33
C ILE A 200 -18.63 -9.08 4.76
N TYR A 201 -18.80 -8.06 5.60
CA TYR A 201 -18.55 -8.20 7.03
C TYR A 201 -19.74 -8.91 7.73
N PRO A 202 -19.52 -9.69 8.81
CA PRO A 202 -20.60 -10.38 9.51
C PRO A 202 -21.75 -9.47 9.96
N ASP A 203 -21.44 -8.23 10.34
CA ASP A 203 -22.36 -7.16 10.72
C ASP A 203 -23.14 -6.55 9.54
N GLN A 204 -22.81 -6.90 8.29
CA GLN A 204 -23.52 -6.48 7.07
C GLN A 204 -24.41 -7.58 6.48
N SER A 205 -24.62 -8.69 7.21
CA SER A 205 -25.46 -9.82 6.78
C SER A 205 -26.94 -9.46 6.56
N GLY A 206 -27.46 -8.42 7.23
CA GLY A 206 -28.83 -7.93 7.11
C GLY A 206 -29.04 -6.74 6.14
N GLY A 207 -27.98 -6.22 5.51
CA GLY A 207 -28.04 -5.03 4.66
C GLY A 207 -26.74 -4.23 4.67
N TRP A 208 -26.51 -3.41 3.63
CA TRP A 208 -25.30 -2.59 3.57
C TRP A 208 -25.40 -1.38 4.51
N THR A 209 -24.36 -1.17 5.32
CA THR A 209 -24.16 0.01 6.15
C THR A 209 -22.76 0.58 5.90
N PRO A 210 -22.57 1.91 5.99
CA PRO A 210 -21.24 2.49 5.86
C PRO A 210 -20.25 1.87 6.85
N VAL A 211 -19.05 1.57 6.37
CA VAL A 211 -17.99 1.00 7.19
C VAL A 211 -17.61 2.00 8.27
N SER A 212 -17.61 1.58 9.54
CA SER A 212 -17.33 2.48 10.66
C SER A 212 -16.02 3.26 10.49
N ILE A 213 -16.06 4.55 10.86
CA ILE A 213 -14.89 5.42 10.89
C ILE A 213 -13.80 4.90 11.85
N SER A 214 -14.18 4.05 12.82
CA SER A 214 -13.21 3.39 13.71
C SER A 214 -12.18 2.55 12.94
N LYS A 215 -12.52 2.06 11.74
CA LYS A 215 -11.58 1.33 10.87
C LYS A 215 -10.53 2.22 10.19
N LEU A 216 -10.77 3.53 10.09
CA LEU A 216 -9.81 4.48 9.52
C LEU A 216 -8.46 4.41 10.25
N GLY A 217 -8.50 4.23 11.58
CA GLY A 217 -7.28 4.03 12.38
C GLY A 217 -6.49 2.78 11.99
N SER A 218 -7.17 1.68 11.65
CA SER A 218 -6.52 0.46 11.14
C SER A 218 -5.88 0.72 9.78
N TRP A 219 -6.57 1.40 8.85
CA TRP A 219 -6.00 1.73 7.55
C TRP A 219 -4.80 2.67 7.64
N TYR A 220 -4.84 3.63 8.57
CA TYR A 220 -3.72 4.52 8.84
C TYR A 220 -2.48 3.75 9.29
N LEU A 221 -2.64 2.81 10.22
CA LEU A 221 -1.57 1.94 10.69
C LEU A 221 -1.08 0.96 9.61
N LEU A 222 -1.98 0.38 8.82
CA LEU A 222 -1.63 -0.49 7.70
C LEU A 222 -0.87 0.25 6.60
N MET A 223 -1.22 1.52 6.35
CA MET A 223 -0.50 2.40 5.43
C MET A 223 0.95 2.60 5.90
N ILE A 224 1.19 2.77 7.21
CA ILE A 224 2.56 2.88 7.74
C ILE A 224 3.34 1.59 7.52
N ILE A 225 2.76 0.41 7.80
CA ILE A 225 3.40 -0.87 7.50
C ILE A 225 3.77 -0.94 6.02
N SER A 226 2.80 -0.68 5.15
CA SER A 226 2.97 -0.76 3.70
C SER A 226 4.09 0.17 3.22
N PHE A 227 4.09 1.42 3.70
CA PHE A 227 5.13 2.38 3.39
C PHE A 227 6.50 1.88 3.86
N VAL A 228 6.63 1.43 5.12
CA VAL A 228 7.92 0.96 5.65
C VAL A 228 8.42 -0.28 4.91
N LEU A 229 7.55 -1.22 4.54
CA LEU A 229 7.94 -2.38 3.73
C LEU A 229 8.53 -1.97 2.37
N VAL A 230 7.95 -0.97 1.71
CA VAL A 230 8.54 -0.41 0.49
C VAL A 230 9.93 0.19 0.78
N THR A 231 10.11 0.85 1.92
CA THR A 231 11.41 1.46 2.28
C THR A 231 12.53 0.44 2.56
N VAL A 232 12.20 -0.84 2.77
CA VAL A 232 13.18 -1.93 2.85
C VAL A 232 13.90 -2.10 1.52
N VAL A 233 13.18 -1.97 0.41
CA VAL A 233 13.71 -2.10 -0.95
C VAL A 233 14.14 -0.75 -1.53
N HIS A 234 13.33 0.29 -1.32
CA HIS A 234 13.55 1.64 -1.84
C HIS A 234 13.85 2.60 -0.68
N ARG A 235 15.14 2.74 -0.34
CA ARG A 235 15.58 3.59 0.78
C ARG A 235 15.10 5.06 0.61
N PRO A 236 14.57 5.69 1.68
CA PRO A 236 14.22 7.11 1.67
C PRO A 236 15.43 7.98 1.33
N ARG A 237 15.25 8.93 0.42
CA ARG A 237 16.31 9.83 -0.02
C ARG A 237 16.04 11.23 0.51
N THR A 238 17.10 11.94 0.90
CA THR A 238 17.00 13.37 1.23
C THR A 238 16.75 14.19 -0.05
N PRO A 239 16.12 15.39 0.07
CA PRO A 239 16.03 16.31 -1.05
C PRO A 239 17.42 16.71 -1.53
N ASP A 240 17.59 16.85 -2.84
CA ASP A 240 18.84 17.36 -3.42
C ASP A 240 19.13 18.75 -2.84
N LYS A 241 20.38 19.02 -2.47
CA LYS A 241 20.80 20.38 -2.10
C LYS A 241 20.60 21.28 -3.32
N ALA A 242 20.01 22.47 -3.14
CA ALA A 242 20.00 23.47 -4.20
C ALA A 242 21.45 23.73 -4.65
N PRO A 243 21.73 23.92 -5.95
CA PRO A 243 23.08 24.22 -6.41
C PRO A 243 23.55 25.50 -5.72
N LEU A 244 24.60 25.42 -4.90
CA LEU A 244 25.16 26.55 -4.16
C LEU A 244 26.05 27.45 -5.04
N GLU A 245 26.05 27.28 -6.37
CA GLU A 245 27.15 27.75 -7.22
C GLU A 245 26.94 29.11 -7.91
N ASN A 246 25.73 29.65 -7.99
CA ASN A 246 25.49 30.88 -8.77
C ASN A 246 25.33 32.18 -7.96
N VAL A 247 25.39 32.14 -6.63
CA VAL A 247 25.24 33.36 -5.80
C VAL A 247 26.57 34.04 -5.51
N ARG A 248 27.70 33.29 -5.50
CA ARG A 248 29.03 33.86 -5.24
C ARG A 248 29.72 34.43 -6.48
N ALA A 249 29.39 33.93 -7.68
CA ALA A 249 30.00 34.40 -8.92
C ALA A 249 29.52 35.81 -9.34
N GLY A 250 28.31 36.23 -8.94
CA GLY A 250 27.79 37.57 -9.22
C GLY A 250 28.27 38.64 -8.24
N ALA A 251 28.62 38.28 -7.00
CA ALA A 251 29.12 39.22 -5.99
C ALA A 251 30.61 39.55 -6.19
N GLY A 252 31.42 38.59 -6.65
CA GLY A 252 32.85 38.81 -6.89
C GLY A 252 33.20 39.61 -8.15
N GLN A 253 32.26 39.76 -9.09
CA GLN A 253 32.47 40.60 -10.29
C GLN A 253 32.03 42.05 -10.08
N ALA A 254 31.18 42.34 -9.10
CA ALA A 254 30.76 43.71 -8.77
C ALA A 254 31.83 44.48 -7.98
N ASP A 255 32.61 43.80 -7.14
CA ASP A 255 33.69 44.42 -6.34
C ASP A 255 35.00 44.61 -7.11
N ALA A 256 35.14 44.08 -8.33
CA ALA A 256 36.32 44.28 -9.18
C ALA A 256 36.16 45.46 -10.17
N ALA A 257 35.04 46.18 -10.11
CA ALA A 257 34.69 47.28 -11.01
C ALA A 257 34.57 48.65 -10.30
N LEU A 258 35.10 48.78 -9.08
CA LEU A 258 35.26 50.02 -8.32
C LEU A 258 36.74 50.25 -8.01
#